data_AF-A0A352WBH5-F1
#
_entry.id   AF-A0A352WBH5-F1
#
_cell.length_a   1.000
_cell.length_b   1.000
_cell.length_c   1.000
_cell.angle_alpha   90.00
_cell.angle_beta   90.00
_cell.angle_gamma   90.00
#
_symmetry.space_group_name_H-M   'P 1'
#
loop_
_entity.id
_entity.type
_entity.pdbx_description
1 polymer ?
#
loop_
_entity_poly.entity_id
_entity_poly.type
_entity_poly.pdbx_seq_one_letter_code
_entity_poly.pdbx_strand_id
1 'polypeptide(L)'
;MEAKLHQAYDAEYSRLQSTVDILEADIDGTKAQYAELKETVDTLLRTSGGEYDHDLVSKSALLQGVRRKLLALPFAVKKPYFARMQFQEDHWDQLDDIYIGRLGTFHDGQELIVDWRAPIANLYYNAQVGRASFKAPDRIWGAWRDVHGELLLKRQFVIEQSTLQQIFDRTISVQDELLQAVLESGADQRLKEVVATIQAEQNEIIRAAKDQVLIVQGVAGSGKTTVALHRLAYLIYTWQDVLPADRILIVGPNKLFLNYISDVLPELGVTEVNQTTFT
;
A
#
# COMPACT_ATOMS: atom_id res chain seq x y z
N MET A 1 -21.18 -0.41 -10.68
CA MET A 1 -22.03 -1.47 -11.25
C MET A 1 -21.77 -2.78 -10.49
N GLU A 2 -22.80 -3.60 -10.24
CA GLU A 2 -22.60 -4.94 -9.64
C GLU A 2 -21.61 -5.73 -10.49
N ALA A 3 -20.60 -6.34 -9.86
CA ALA A 3 -19.50 -6.96 -10.58
C ALA A 3 -19.96 -8.00 -11.60
N LYS A 4 -20.97 -8.82 -11.25
CA LYS A 4 -21.53 -9.89 -12.09
C LYS A 4 -22.12 -9.41 -13.42
N LEU A 5 -22.46 -8.13 -13.52
CA LEU A 5 -23.01 -7.54 -14.75
C LEU A 5 -21.91 -7.00 -15.68
N HIS A 6 -20.67 -6.96 -15.22
CA HIS A 6 -19.55 -6.42 -15.98
C HIS A 6 -18.95 -7.48 -16.91
N GLN A 7 -18.62 -7.11 -18.16
CA GLN A 7 -18.07 -8.03 -19.16
C GLN A 7 -16.77 -8.74 -18.74
N ALA A 8 -15.98 -8.11 -17.87
CA ALA A 8 -14.71 -8.65 -17.38
C ALA A 8 -14.88 -9.54 -16.13
N TYR A 9 -16.11 -9.74 -15.62
CA TYR A 9 -16.35 -10.39 -14.34
C TYR A 9 -15.66 -11.74 -14.19
N ASP A 10 -15.86 -12.66 -15.14
CA ASP A 10 -15.35 -14.03 -15.02
C ASP A 10 -13.82 -14.04 -14.92
N ALA A 11 -13.14 -13.26 -15.76
CA ALA A 11 -11.68 -13.15 -15.75
C ALA A 11 -11.17 -12.53 -14.43
N GLU A 12 -11.80 -11.45 -13.96
CA GLU A 12 -11.37 -10.77 -12.73
C GLU A 12 -11.71 -11.56 -11.47
N TYR A 13 -12.81 -12.33 -11.49
CA TYR A 13 -13.17 -13.25 -10.43
C TYR A 13 -12.17 -14.41 -10.32
N SER A 14 -11.83 -15.05 -11.45
CA SER A 14 -10.80 -16.09 -11.47
C SER A 14 -9.43 -15.56 -11.03
N ARG A 15 -9.05 -14.36 -11.47
CA ARG A 15 -7.82 -13.69 -11.03
C ARG A 15 -7.83 -13.43 -9.51
N LEU A 16 -8.94 -12.93 -8.97
CA LEU A 16 -9.08 -12.67 -7.54
C LEU A 16 -8.92 -13.96 -6.74
N GLN A 17 -9.62 -15.04 -7.13
CA GLN A 17 -9.56 -16.31 -6.41
C GLN A 17 -8.12 -16.86 -6.39
N SER A 18 -7.46 -16.90 -7.55
CA SER A 18 -6.06 -17.34 -7.63
C SER A 18 -5.13 -16.47 -6.77
N THR A 19 -5.37 -15.15 -6.74
CA THR A 19 -4.58 -14.24 -5.89
C THR A 19 -4.79 -14.53 -4.41
N VAL A 20 -6.03 -14.75 -3.98
CA VAL A 20 -6.38 -15.08 -2.59
C VAL A 20 -5.72 -16.40 -2.18
N ASP A 21 -5.81 -17.44 -3.01
CA ASP A 21 -5.21 -18.74 -2.73
C ASP A 21 -3.68 -18.63 -2.54
N ILE A 22 -3.00 -17.82 -3.38
CA ILE A 22 -1.56 -17.55 -3.25
C ILE A 22 -1.26 -16.81 -1.93
N LEU A 23 -2.06 -15.80 -1.57
CA LEU A 23 -1.83 -15.03 -0.34
C LEU A 23 -2.09 -15.85 0.93
N GLU A 24 -3.07 -16.75 0.90
CA GLU A 24 -3.32 -17.68 2.02
C GLU A 24 -2.16 -18.65 2.20
N ALA A 25 -1.62 -19.21 1.10
CA ALA A 25 -0.42 -20.03 1.15
C ALA A 25 0.81 -19.24 1.67
N ASP A 26 0.97 -17.99 1.25
CA ASP A 26 2.05 -17.11 1.73
C ASP A 26 1.92 -16.79 3.22
N ILE A 27 0.70 -16.64 3.75
CA ILE A 27 0.46 -16.49 5.19
C ILE A 27 0.99 -17.70 5.95
N ASP A 28 0.64 -18.91 5.53
CA ASP A 28 1.02 -20.12 6.25
C ASP A 28 2.53 -20.39 6.17
N GLY A 29 3.14 -20.14 5.00
CA GLY A 29 4.59 -20.15 4.85
C GLY A 29 5.29 -19.11 5.74
N THR A 30 4.76 -17.88 5.78
CA THR A 30 5.31 -16.79 6.60
C THR A 30 5.17 -17.09 8.11
N LYS A 31 4.07 -17.72 8.55
CA LYS A 31 3.89 -18.17 9.95
C LYS A 31 4.95 -19.20 10.34
N ALA A 32 5.18 -20.22 9.49
CA ALA A 32 6.17 -21.26 9.75
C ALA A 32 7.58 -20.65 9.85
N GLN A 33 7.93 -19.79 8.89
CA GLN A 33 9.20 -19.06 8.89
C GLN A 33 9.36 -18.18 10.15
N TYR A 34 8.30 -17.48 10.57
CA TYR A 34 8.34 -16.67 11.78
C TYR A 34 8.63 -17.51 13.02
N ALA A 35 7.99 -18.68 13.16
CA ALA A 35 8.19 -19.57 14.31
C ALA A 35 9.63 -20.07 14.39
N GLU A 36 10.18 -20.58 13.29
CA GLU A 36 11.56 -21.08 13.21
C GLU A 36 12.59 -19.98 13.52
N LEU A 37 12.41 -18.81 12.92
CA LEU A 37 13.32 -17.70 13.10
C LEU A 37 13.27 -17.13 14.52
N LYS A 38 12.07 -17.10 15.13
CA LYS A 38 11.91 -16.70 16.52
C LYS A 38 12.65 -17.65 17.46
N GLU A 39 12.54 -18.96 17.26
CA GLU A 39 13.27 -19.95 18.04
C GLU A 39 14.80 -19.80 17.88
N THR A 40 15.25 -19.51 16.66
CA THR A 40 16.66 -19.23 16.37
C THR A 40 17.16 -18.00 17.14
N VAL A 41 16.43 -16.88 17.08
CA VAL A 41 16.76 -15.65 17.80
C VAL A 41 16.76 -15.87 19.31
N ASP A 42 15.75 -16.57 19.84
CA ASP A 42 15.66 -16.90 21.28
C ASP A 42 16.85 -17.76 21.74
N THR A 43 17.32 -18.67 20.89
CA THR A 43 18.50 -19.50 21.17
C THR A 43 19.77 -18.65 21.18
N LEU A 44 19.98 -17.80 20.17
CA LEU A 44 21.13 -16.89 20.08
C LEU A 44 21.20 -15.89 21.24
N LEU A 45 20.04 -15.40 21.70
CA LEU A 45 19.95 -14.52 22.88
C LEU A 45 20.46 -15.23 24.14
N ARG A 46 20.17 -16.52 24.31
CA ARG A 46 20.64 -17.31 25.46
C ARG A 46 22.13 -17.62 25.38
N THR A 47 22.67 -17.86 24.18
CA THR A 47 24.07 -18.25 24.00
C THR A 47 25.04 -17.07 23.97
N SER A 48 24.64 -15.90 23.47
CA SER A 48 25.52 -14.73 23.37
C SER A 48 25.84 -14.07 24.71
N GLY A 49 25.05 -14.34 25.77
CA GLY A 49 25.35 -13.85 27.12
C GLY A 49 25.44 -12.32 27.26
N GLY A 50 24.95 -11.55 26.29
CA GLY A 50 25.05 -10.09 26.25
C GLY A 50 26.25 -9.54 25.46
N GLU A 51 27.06 -10.40 24.83
CA GLU A 51 28.09 -9.97 23.87
C GLU A 51 27.49 -9.61 22.51
N TYR A 52 28.21 -8.78 21.75
CA TYR A 52 27.81 -8.41 20.40
C TYR A 52 27.88 -9.63 19.47
N ASP A 53 26.74 -10.03 18.94
CA ASP A 53 26.61 -11.12 17.98
C ASP A 53 25.97 -10.60 16.68
N HIS A 54 26.74 -10.64 15.58
CA HIS A 54 26.31 -10.18 14.27
C HIS A 54 25.14 -11.02 13.71
N ASP A 55 25.13 -12.33 13.96
CA ASP A 55 24.04 -13.20 13.50
C ASP A 55 22.76 -12.90 14.28
N LEU A 56 22.86 -12.66 15.59
CA LEU A 56 21.72 -12.23 16.40
C LEU A 56 21.09 -10.94 15.86
N VAL A 57 21.90 -9.92 15.57
CA VAL A 57 21.41 -8.65 15.01
C VAL A 57 20.73 -8.88 13.66
N SER A 58 21.36 -9.65 12.78
CA SER A 58 20.86 -9.92 11.43
C SER A 58 19.56 -10.73 11.46
N LYS A 59 19.50 -11.79 12.25
CA LYS A 59 18.31 -12.65 12.44
C LYS A 59 17.18 -11.89 13.11
N SER A 60 17.47 -11.03 14.07
CA SER A 60 16.47 -10.16 14.72
C SER A 60 15.85 -9.17 13.73
N ALA A 61 16.66 -8.54 12.87
CA ALA A 61 16.15 -7.66 11.82
C ALA A 61 15.27 -8.42 10.82
N LEU A 62 15.67 -9.64 10.43
CA LEU A 62 14.88 -10.51 9.55
C LEU A 62 13.57 -10.92 10.23
N LEU A 63 13.58 -11.23 11.52
CA LEU A 63 12.40 -11.57 12.31
C LEU A 63 11.39 -10.42 12.36
N GLN A 64 11.87 -9.19 12.54
CA GLN A 64 11.01 -8.00 12.47
C GLN A 64 10.42 -7.80 11.07
N GLY A 65 11.19 -8.08 10.00
CA GLY A 65 10.68 -8.07 8.63
C GLY A 65 9.55 -9.08 8.42
N VAL A 66 9.77 -10.34 8.80
CA VAL A 66 8.78 -11.42 8.70
C VAL A 66 7.54 -11.11 9.54
N ARG A 67 7.72 -10.59 10.76
CA ARG A 67 6.62 -10.18 11.65
C ARG A 67 5.74 -9.11 11.00
N ARG A 68 6.36 -8.06 10.43
CA ARG A 68 5.64 -6.98 9.74
C ARG A 68 4.83 -7.52 8.57
N LYS A 69 5.42 -8.38 7.75
CA LYS A 69 4.72 -9.07 6.65
C LYS A 69 3.53 -9.88 7.18
N LEU A 70 3.73 -10.68 8.23
CA LEU A 70 2.70 -11.53 8.82
C LEU A 70 1.52 -10.72 9.39
N LEU A 71 1.77 -9.53 9.94
CA LEU A 71 0.71 -8.64 10.43
C LEU A 71 -0.09 -7.99 9.29
N ALA A 72 0.52 -7.77 8.12
CA ALA A 72 -0.11 -7.10 6.99
C ALA A 72 -0.89 -8.06 6.06
N LEU A 73 -0.41 -9.29 5.86
CA LEU A 73 -1.01 -10.26 4.93
C LEU A 73 -2.50 -10.57 5.18
N PRO A 74 -3.02 -10.70 6.42
CA PRO A 74 -4.45 -10.94 6.65
C PRO A 74 -5.36 -9.85 6.08
N PHE A 75 -4.88 -8.60 6.02
CA PHE A 75 -5.61 -7.51 5.39
C PHE A 75 -5.55 -7.62 3.86
N ALA A 76 -4.39 -8.02 3.32
CA ALA A 76 -4.21 -8.26 1.90
C ALA A 76 -5.12 -9.40 1.41
N VAL A 77 -5.29 -10.50 2.15
CA VAL A 77 -6.23 -11.57 1.76
C VAL A 77 -7.65 -11.05 1.59
N LYS A 78 -8.14 -10.24 2.53
CA LYS A 78 -9.51 -9.71 2.49
C LYS A 78 -9.74 -8.73 1.33
N LYS A 79 -8.73 -7.91 1.02
CA LYS A 79 -8.77 -6.87 -0.01
C LYS A 79 -7.42 -6.81 -0.75
N PRO A 80 -7.12 -7.76 -1.67
CA PRO A 80 -5.78 -7.90 -2.25
C PRO A 80 -5.35 -6.68 -3.06
N TYR A 81 -6.24 -6.23 -3.93
CA TYR A 81 -6.05 -5.08 -4.79
C TYR A 81 -7.37 -4.32 -4.92
N PHE A 82 -7.28 -3.06 -5.31
CA PHE A 82 -8.45 -2.20 -5.54
C PHE A 82 -8.49 -1.64 -6.96
N ALA A 83 -7.43 -1.84 -7.74
CA ALA A 83 -7.36 -1.35 -9.10
C ALA A 83 -6.53 -2.26 -10.01
N ARG A 84 -6.77 -2.13 -11.31
CA ARG A 84 -5.97 -2.69 -12.38
C ARG A 84 -5.70 -1.60 -13.41
N MET A 85 -4.50 -1.59 -13.96
CA MET A 85 -4.16 -0.77 -15.10
C MET A 85 -3.30 -1.52 -16.10
N GLN A 86 -3.42 -1.15 -17.37
CA GLN A 86 -2.57 -1.67 -18.43
C GLN A 86 -1.71 -0.55 -18.99
N PHE A 87 -0.39 -0.71 -18.94
CA PHE A 87 0.57 0.31 -19.37
C PHE A 87 1.58 -0.28 -20.34
N GLN A 88 1.85 0.43 -21.43
CA GLN A 88 2.84 0.06 -22.42
C GLN A 88 3.92 1.16 -22.47
N GLU A 89 5.16 0.83 -22.06
CA GLU A 89 6.30 1.75 -22.15
C GLU A 89 6.71 1.94 -23.62
N ASP A 90 7.10 3.16 -24.01
CA ASP A 90 7.39 3.50 -25.41
C ASP A 90 8.50 2.65 -26.06
N HIS A 91 9.41 2.11 -25.24
CA HIS A 91 10.61 1.39 -25.71
C HIS A 91 10.45 -0.14 -25.65
N TRP A 92 9.29 -0.63 -25.23
CA TRP A 92 9.02 -2.06 -25.04
C TRP A 92 7.66 -2.43 -25.61
N ASP A 93 7.60 -3.49 -26.41
CA ASP A 93 6.33 -4.00 -26.95
C ASP A 93 5.50 -4.78 -25.92
N GLN A 94 5.98 -4.86 -24.68
CA GLN A 94 5.30 -5.54 -23.58
C GLN A 94 4.18 -4.64 -23.03
N LEU A 95 2.98 -5.22 -22.94
CA LEU A 95 1.87 -4.62 -22.20
C LEU A 95 1.90 -5.13 -20.76
N ASP A 96 2.20 -4.23 -19.81
CA ASP A 96 2.21 -4.57 -18.40
C ASP A 96 0.80 -4.51 -17.83
N ASP A 97 0.35 -5.64 -17.27
CA ASP A 97 -0.94 -5.76 -16.60
C ASP A 97 -0.76 -5.69 -15.09
N ILE A 98 -1.11 -4.53 -14.53
CA ILE A 98 -0.68 -4.13 -13.20
C ILE A 98 -1.88 -4.06 -12.27
N TYR A 99 -1.91 -4.93 -11.28
CA TYR A 99 -2.87 -4.88 -10.17
C TYR A 99 -2.29 -4.06 -9.02
N ILE A 100 -3.03 -3.09 -8.51
CA ILE A 100 -2.58 -2.17 -7.46
C ILE A 100 -3.33 -2.46 -6.17
N GLY A 101 -2.56 -2.68 -5.10
CA GLY A 101 -3.07 -2.97 -3.77
C GLY A 101 -2.41 -2.14 -2.68
N ARG A 102 -2.88 -2.33 -1.45
CA ARG A 102 -2.32 -1.63 -0.26
C ARG A 102 -0.95 -2.16 0.13
N LEU A 103 -0.70 -3.43 -0.17
CA LEU A 103 0.53 -4.13 0.10
C LEU A 103 1.01 -4.76 -1.21
N GLY A 104 2.26 -4.47 -1.59
CA GLY A 104 2.90 -5.15 -2.70
C GLY A 104 3.22 -6.60 -2.37
N THR A 105 2.93 -7.52 -3.29
CA THR A 105 3.18 -8.96 -3.11
C THR A 105 3.82 -9.57 -4.35
N PHE A 106 4.61 -10.61 -4.13
CA PHE A 106 5.36 -11.31 -5.16
C PHE A 106 5.02 -12.79 -5.11
N HIS A 107 4.98 -13.43 -6.27
CA HIS A 107 4.83 -14.86 -6.42
C HIS A 107 5.72 -15.35 -7.56
N ASP A 108 6.50 -16.41 -7.32
CA ASP A 108 7.45 -16.99 -8.29
C ASP A 108 8.38 -15.97 -8.97
N GLY A 109 8.84 -14.98 -8.19
CA GLY A 109 9.75 -13.93 -8.68
C GLY A 109 9.08 -12.84 -9.52
N GLN A 110 7.75 -12.86 -9.66
CA GLN A 110 6.97 -11.84 -10.36
C GLN A 110 6.13 -11.01 -9.39
N GLU A 111 5.94 -9.72 -9.68
CA GLU A 111 5.01 -8.87 -8.93
C GLU A 111 3.58 -9.33 -9.19
N LEU A 112 2.93 -9.88 -8.16
CA LEU A 112 1.53 -10.28 -8.22
C LEU A 112 0.61 -9.07 -8.02
N ILE A 113 0.97 -8.23 -7.06
CA ILE A 113 0.28 -6.99 -6.70
C ILE A 113 1.32 -5.91 -6.49
N VAL A 114 1.16 -4.78 -7.16
CA VAL A 114 1.97 -3.59 -7.00
C VAL A 114 1.45 -2.77 -5.83
N ASP A 115 2.36 -2.34 -4.96
CA ASP A 115 2.01 -1.45 -3.85
C ASP A 115 1.57 -0.08 -4.39
N TRP A 116 0.50 0.49 -3.85
CA TRP A 116 0.01 1.83 -4.23
C TRP A 116 1.05 2.95 -4.07
N ARG A 117 2.06 2.74 -3.22
CA ARG A 117 3.17 3.68 -2.98
C ARG A 117 4.26 3.57 -4.04
N ALA A 118 4.26 2.49 -4.83
CA ALA A 118 5.20 2.31 -5.92
C ALA A 118 5.16 3.50 -6.90
N PRO A 119 6.28 3.83 -7.57
CA PRO A 119 6.31 4.95 -8.49
C PRO A 119 5.38 4.77 -9.69
N ILE A 120 5.27 3.56 -10.23
CA ILE A 120 4.36 3.25 -11.35
C ILE A 120 2.89 3.44 -10.99
N ALA A 121 2.50 3.17 -9.74
CA ALA A 121 1.14 3.39 -9.25
C ALA A 121 0.72 4.87 -9.29
N ASN A 122 1.66 5.81 -9.45
CA ASN A 122 1.33 7.22 -9.67
C ASN A 122 0.51 7.46 -10.94
N LEU A 123 0.67 6.62 -11.96
CA LEU A 123 -0.13 6.67 -13.19
C LEU A 123 -1.61 6.52 -12.88
N TYR A 124 -1.97 5.60 -11.99
CA TYR A 124 -3.36 5.42 -11.58
C TYR A 124 -3.95 6.71 -11.01
N TYR A 125 -3.22 7.43 -10.15
CA TYR A 125 -3.76 8.61 -9.49
C TYR A 125 -3.82 9.84 -10.40
N ASN A 126 -2.75 10.08 -11.16
CA ASN A 126 -2.55 11.36 -11.85
C ASN A 126 -2.80 11.31 -13.37
N ALA A 127 -2.84 10.12 -13.97
CA ALA A 127 -3.02 10.00 -15.41
C ALA A 127 -4.46 9.63 -15.80
N GLN A 128 -4.84 10.10 -16.98
CA GLN A 128 -5.99 9.58 -17.73
C GLN A 128 -5.52 8.51 -18.72
N VAL A 129 -6.45 7.71 -19.24
CA VAL A 129 -6.17 6.77 -20.33
C VAL A 129 -5.63 7.55 -21.54
N GLY A 130 -4.59 7.03 -22.16
CA GLY A 130 -3.81 7.68 -23.20
C GLY A 130 -2.36 7.94 -22.78
N ARG A 131 -1.75 8.98 -23.35
CA ARG A 131 -0.35 9.31 -23.09
C ARG A 131 -0.12 9.67 -21.63
N ALA A 132 0.82 8.96 -21.00
CA ALA A 132 1.12 9.12 -19.60
C ALA A 132 2.61 8.91 -19.32
N SER A 133 3.06 9.42 -18.18
CA SER A 133 4.43 9.25 -17.72
C SER A 133 4.50 9.23 -16.21
N PHE A 134 5.53 8.57 -15.68
CA PHE A 134 5.84 8.55 -14.26
C PHE A 134 7.34 8.57 -14.02
N LYS A 135 7.74 8.97 -12.82
CA LYS A 135 9.15 8.94 -12.40
C LYS A 135 9.46 7.60 -11.77
N ALA A 136 10.48 6.91 -12.25
CA ALA A 136 11.01 5.70 -11.65
C ALA A 136 12.40 5.96 -11.06
N PRO A 137 12.75 5.35 -9.90
CA PRO A 137 14.10 5.43 -9.37
C PRO A 137 15.08 4.71 -10.31
N ASP A 138 16.15 5.40 -10.67
CA ASP A 138 17.29 4.86 -11.39
C ASP A 138 18.21 4.15 -10.40
N ARG A 139 18.18 2.80 -10.45
CA ARG A 139 18.93 1.94 -9.53
C ARG A 139 20.45 2.09 -9.65
N ILE A 140 20.97 2.69 -10.72
CA ILE A 140 22.41 2.79 -10.98
C ILE A 140 23.00 4.07 -10.38
N TRP A 141 22.22 5.16 -10.33
CA TRP A 141 22.73 6.50 -9.98
C TRP A 141 22.00 7.19 -8.82
N GLY A 142 20.97 6.57 -8.25
CA GLY A 142 20.11 7.21 -7.24
C GLY A 142 19.33 8.42 -7.78
N ALA A 143 19.28 8.56 -9.11
CA ALA A 143 18.52 9.58 -9.82
C ALA A 143 17.08 9.09 -10.08
N TRP A 144 16.22 9.96 -10.60
CA TRP A 144 14.89 9.58 -11.09
C TRP A 144 14.89 9.69 -12.61
N ARG A 145 14.36 8.67 -13.30
CA ARG A 145 14.11 8.71 -14.74
C ARG A 145 12.63 8.90 -15.02
N ASP A 146 12.31 9.70 -16.03
CA ASP A 146 10.96 9.77 -16.57
C ASP A 146 10.73 8.56 -17.49
N VAL A 147 9.67 7.81 -17.22
CA VAL A 147 9.20 6.68 -18.02
C VAL A 147 7.95 7.14 -18.75
N HIS A 148 7.98 7.03 -20.09
CA HIS A 148 6.90 7.46 -20.98
C HIS A 148 6.25 6.25 -21.64
N GLY A 149 4.94 6.35 -21.87
CA GLY A 149 4.18 5.29 -22.52
C GLY A 149 2.72 5.63 -22.67
N GLU A 150 1.92 4.58 -22.84
CA GLU A 150 0.47 4.67 -23.03
C GLU A 150 -0.26 3.85 -21.96
N LEU A 151 -1.16 4.51 -21.24
CA LEU A 151 -2.07 3.89 -20.28
C LEU A 151 -3.35 3.48 -21.02
N LEU A 152 -3.52 2.19 -21.28
CA LEU A 152 -4.61 1.66 -22.11
C LEU A 152 -5.88 1.33 -21.32
N LEU A 153 -5.72 0.93 -20.06
CA LEU A 153 -6.83 0.54 -19.19
C LEU A 153 -6.64 1.14 -17.80
N LYS A 154 -7.75 1.61 -17.23
CA LYS A 154 -7.86 1.82 -15.79
C LYS A 154 -9.20 1.30 -15.28
N ARG A 155 -9.12 0.32 -14.39
CA ARG A 155 -10.24 -0.37 -13.75
C ARG A 155 -10.13 -0.28 -12.24
N GLN A 156 -11.26 -0.11 -11.58
CA GLN A 156 -11.39 -0.11 -10.13
C GLN A 156 -12.27 -1.26 -9.68
N PHE A 157 -11.99 -1.75 -8.48
CA PHE A 157 -12.70 -2.86 -7.86
C PHE A 157 -13.15 -2.49 -6.45
N VAL A 158 -14.34 -2.95 -6.09
CA VAL A 158 -14.75 -3.04 -4.70
C VAL A 158 -14.69 -4.52 -4.32
N ILE A 159 -13.76 -4.85 -3.44
CA ILE A 159 -13.54 -6.19 -2.92
C ILE A 159 -13.78 -6.15 -1.42
N GLU A 160 -14.57 -7.10 -0.92
CA GLU A 160 -14.86 -7.24 0.50
C GLU A 160 -14.84 -8.72 0.85
N GLN A 161 -14.09 -9.08 1.91
CA GLN A 161 -13.87 -10.47 2.34
C GLN A 161 -13.59 -11.41 1.14
N SER A 162 -12.58 -11.06 0.35
CA SER A 162 -12.14 -11.86 -0.82
C SER A 162 -13.20 -12.02 -1.92
N THR A 163 -14.30 -11.27 -1.87
CA THR A 163 -15.39 -11.34 -2.83
C THR A 163 -15.44 -10.07 -3.67
N LEU A 164 -15.49 -10.24 -5.00
CA LEU A 164 -15.60 -9.14 -5.95
C LEU A 164 -17.04 -8.60 -5.98
N GLN A 165 -17.26 -7.41 -5.43
CA GLN A 165 -18.57 -6.78 -5.30
C GLN A 165 -18.92 -5.91 -6.51
N GLN A 166 -17.97 -5.08 -6.95
CA GLN A 166 -18.19 -4.12 -8.03
C GLN A 166 -16.95 -3.99 -8.92
N ILE A 167 -17.18 -3.76 -10.21
CA ILE A 167 -16.17 -3.41 -11.19
C ILE A 167 -16.56 -2.08 -11.84
N PHE A 168 -15.57 -1.22 -12.03
CA PHE A 168 -15.73 0.10 -12.61
C PHE A 168 -14.62 0.36 -13.63
N ASP A 169 -14.98 0.47 -14.91
CA ASP A 169 -14.07 0.97 -15.95
C ASP A 169 -14.20 2.50 -16.02
N ARG A 170 -13.08 3.23 -16.06
CA ARG A 170 -13.11 4.70 -15.97
C ARG A 170 -13.81 5.34 -17.18
N THR A 171 -15.05 5.79 -16.94
CA THR A 171 -15.63 7.01 -17.52
C THR A 171 -15.68 8.09 -16.42
N ILE A 172 -15.57 9.37 -16.76
CA ILE A 172 -15.44 10.50 -15.80
C ILE A 172 -16.54 10.50 -14.70
N SER A 173 -17.74 9.99 -14.99
CA SER A 173 -18.86 9.93 -14.04
C SER A 173 -18.70 8.92 -12.89
N VAL A 174 -17.77 7.95 -13.02
CA VAL A 174 -17.71 6.77 -12.14
C VAL A 174 -16.90 7.03 -10.86
N GLN A 175 -15.99 8.01 -10.87
CA GLN A 175 -15.19 8.33 -9.70
C GLN A 175 -16.04 8.91 -8.54
N ASP A 176 -17.11 9.63 -8.89
CA ASP A 176 -18.07 10.15 -7.91
C ASP A 176 -18.94 9.03 -7.30
N GLU A 177 -19.30 7.99 -8.06
CA GLU A 177 -20.08 6.86 -7.55
C GLU A 177 -19.30 6.06 -6.49
N LEU A 178 -18.02 5.78 -6.74
CA LEU A 178 -17.17 5.09 -5.77
C LEU A 178 -16.92 5.98 -4.54
N LEU A 179 -16.68 7.27 -4.76
CA LEU A 179 -16.52 8.22 -3.66
C LEU A 179 -17.80 8.31 -2.82
N GLN A 180 -18.99 8.36 -3.45
CA GLN A 180 -20.28 8.32 -2.77
C GLN A 180 -20.46 7.03 -1.98
N ALA A 181 -20.16 5.86 -2.55
CA ALA A 181 -20.25 4.59 -1.84
C ALA A 181 -19.33 4.55 -0.59
N VAL A 182 -18.10 5.07 -0.70
CA VAL A 182 -17.19 5.21 0.44
C VAL A 182 -17.74 6.25 1.44
N LEU A 183 -18.30 7.37 0.98
CA LEU A 183 -18.93 8.39 1.84
C LEU A 183 -20.23 7.92 2.50
N GLU A 184 -20.87 6.87 2.02
CA GLU A 184 -22.03 6.24 2.67
C GLU A 184 -21.59 5.23 3.75
N SER A 185 -20.34 4.80 3.73
CA SER A 185 -19.76 3.91 4.75
C SER A 185 -19.52 4.63 6.09
N GLY A 186 -19.41 3.86 7.18
CA GLY A 186 -19.12 4.38 8.51
C GLY A 186 -17.76 5.07 8.61
N ALA A 187 -17.59 6.02 9.54
CA ALA A 187 -16.37 6.84 9.66
C ALA A 187 -15.07 6.03 9.79
N ASP A 188 -15.11 4.88 10.47
CA ASP A 188 -13.98 3.96 10.60
C ASP A 188 -13.64 3.26 9.27
N GLN A 189 -14.66 2.95 8.45
CA GLN A 189 -14.49 2.33 7.14
C GLN A 189 -13.96 3.35 6.12
N ARG A 190 -14.39 4.61 6.20
CA ARG A 190 -13.96 5.70 5.30
C ARG A 190 -12.45 5.86 5.25
N LEU A 191 -11.80 5.93 6.41
CA LEU A 191 -10.35 6.13 6.50
C LEU A 191 -9.54 4.94 5.96
N LYS A 192 -10.12 3.74 6.01
CA LYS A 192 -9.55 2.51 5.48
C LYS A 192 -9.64 2.43 3.96
N GLU A 193 -10.69 2.98 3.36
CA GLU A 193 -10.99 2.83 1.92
C GLU A 193 -10.44 3.96 1.02
N VAL A 194 -9.78 4.97 1.59
CA VAL A 194 -9.35 6.16 0.84
C VAL A 194 -8.31 5.87 -0.23
N VAL A 195 -7.43 4.87 -0.07
CA VAL A 195 -6.35 4.60 -1.05
C VAL A 195 -6.87 4.45 -2.48
N ALA A 196 -8.04 3.83 -2.66
CA ALA A 196 -8.64 3.63 -3.98
C ALA A 196 -9.24 4.93 -4.57
N THR A 197 -9.63 5.87 -3.71
CA THR A 197 -10.33 7.12 -4.03
C THR A 197 -9.47 8.37 -3.88
N ILE A 198 -8.17 8.24 -3.57
CA ILE A 198 -7.22 9.36 -3.51
C ILE A 198 -7.34 10.16 -4.82
N GLN A 199 -7.63 11.44 -4.67
CA GLN A 199 -7.72 12.39 -5.77
C GLN A 199 -6.32 12.87 -6.19
N ALA A 200 -6.19 13.41 -7.40
CA ALA A 200 -4.90 13.86 -7.93
C ALA A 200 -4.24 14.90 -7.01
N GLU A 201 -5.00 15.89 -6.53
CA GLU A 201 -4.53 16.94 -5.62
C GLU A 201 -4.08 16.37 -4.27
N GLN A 202 -4.77 15.34 -3.77
CA GLN A 202 -4.37 14.64 -2.54
C GLN A 202 -3.09 13.83 -2.76
N ASN A 203 -2.97 13.16 -3.91
CA ASN A 203 -1.78 12.39 -4.27
C ASN A 203 -0.54 13.29 -4.42
N GLU A 204 -0.70 14.51 -4.95
CA GLU A 204 0.37 15.51 -4.96
C GLU A 204 0.87 15.85 -3.55
N ILE A 205 -0.04 16.07 -2.60
CA ILE A 205 0.33 16.32 -1.18
C ILE A 205 1.00 15.08 -0.57
N ILE A 206 0.48 13.88 -0.85
CA ILE A 206 1.05 12.61 -0.36
C ILE A 206 2.48 12.42 -0.87
N ARG A 207 2.73 12.71 -2.15
CA ARG A 207 4.00 12.48 -2.83
C ARG A 207 4.94 13.70 -2.88
N ALA A 208 4.55 14.82 -2.26
CA ALA A 208 5.39 16.02 -2.19
C ALA A 208 6.76 15.72 -1.58
N ALA A 209 7.79 16.47 -1.97
CA ALA A 209 9.18 16.24 -1.58
C ALA A 209 9.36 16.15 -0.05
N LYS A 210 10.25 15.26 0.41
CA LYS A 210 10.43 14.97 1.84
C LYS A 210 11.19 16.06 2.61
N ASP A 211 11.96 16.88 1.91
CA ASP A 211 12.90 17.88 2.41
C ASP A 211 12.28 19.27 2.57
N GLN A 212 10.94 19.35 2.53
CA GLN A 212 10.19 20.59 2.62
C GLN A 212 9.22 20.55 3.79
N VAL A 213 9.07 21.69 4.48
CA VAL A 213 7.98 21.89 5.45
C VAL A 213 6.67 22.03 4.67
N LEU A 214 5.71 21.16 4.95
CA LEU A 214 4.43 21.11 4.26
C LEU A 214 3.29 21.44 5.24
N ILE A 215 2.49 22.45 4.91
CA ILE A 215 1.31 22.84 5.66
C ILE A 215 0.07 22.44 4.84
N VAL A 216 -0.77 21.56 5.40
CA VAL A 216 -2.00 21.09 4.74
C VAL A 216 -3.20 21.80 5.36
N GLN A 217 -3.77 22.76 4.62
CA GLN A 217 -4.95 23.52 5.04
C GLN A 217 -6.20 23.10 4.24
N GLY A 218 -7.35 23.02 4.90
CA GLY A 218 -8.60 22.63 4.27
C GLY A 218 -9.78 22.63 5.25
N VAL A 219 -11.00 22.66 4.72
CA VAL A 219 -12.25 22.69 5.51
C VAL A 219 -12.46 21.39 6.32
N ALA A 220 -13.36 21.42 7.30
CA ALA A 220 -13.74 20.21 8.02
C ALA A 220 -14.24 19.13 7.04
N GLY A 221 -13.87 17.86 7.26
CA GLY A 221 -14.26 16.76 6.39
C GLY A 221 -13.43 16.59 5.10
N SER A 222 -12.49 17.49 4.78
CA SER A 222 -11.69 17.43 3.54
C SER A 222 -10.61 16.32 3.50
N GLY A 223 -10.60 15.38 4.45
CA GLY A 223 -9.65 14.27 4.48
C GLY A 223 -8.21 14.61 4.89
N LYS A 224 -7.96 15.75 5.56
CA LYS A 224 -6.59 16.19 5.96
C LYS A 224 -5.82 15.12 6.74
N THR A 225 -6.44 14.55 7.77
CA THR A 225 -5.81 13.49 8.58
C THR A 225 -5.48 12.28 7.73
N THR A 226 -6.40 11.90 6.83
CA THR A 226 -6.19 10.80 5.89
C THR A 226 -4.97 11.04 5.01
N VAL A 227 -4.89 12.22 4.38
CA VAL A 227 -3.79 12.63 3.51
C VAL A 227 -2.47 12.62 4.28
N ALA A 228 -2.46 13.11 5.53
CA ALA A 228 -1.27 13.10 6.38
C ALA A 228 -0.79 11.66 6.70
N LEU A 229 -1.69 10.74 7.04
CA LEU A 229 -1.35 9.35 7.32
C LEU A 229 -0.87 8.61 6.07
N HIS A 230 -1.50 8.86 4.91
CA HIS A 230 -1.06 8.28 3.64
C HIS A 230 0.30 8.85 3.20
N ARG A 231 0.54 10.16 3.40
CA ARG A 231 1.85 10.78 3.21
C ARG A 231 2.90 10.11 4.07
N LEU A 232 2.61 9.89 5.35
CA LEU A 232 3.52 9.18 6.25
C LEU A 232 3.85 7.77 5.72
N ALA A 233 2.83 7.00 5.36
CA ALA A 233 3.02 5.65 4.82
C ALA A 233 3.83 5.63 3.52
N TYR A 234 3.61 6.62 2.64
CA TYR A 234 4.39 6.81 1.42
C TYR A 234 5.86 7.15 1.74
N LEU A 235 6.11 8.09 2.66
CA LEU A 235 7.48 8.49 3.03
C LEU A 235 8.26 7.33 3.63
N ILE A 236 7.65 6.55 4.54
CA ILE A 236 8.27 5.35 5.12
C ILE A 236 8.59 4.34 4.02
N TYR A 237 7.67 4.10 3.08
CA TYR A 237 7.90 3.14 1.98
C TYR A 237 9.03 3.59 1.04
N THR A 238 8.96 4.84 0.56
CA THR A 238 9.90 5.37 -0.43
C THR A 238 11.29 5.58 0.15
N TRP A 239 11.38 5.89 1.44
CA TRP A 239 12.64 6.24 2.11
C TRP A 239 12.98 5.30 3.26
N GLN A 240 12.53 4.05 3.25
CA GLN A 240 12.69 3.11 4.37
C GLN A 240 14.14 2.96 4.86
N ASP A 241 15.12 3.11 3.97
CA ASP A 241 16.55 3.00 4.31
C ASP A 241 17.08 4.23 5.09
N VAL A 242 16.40 5.37 4.98
CA VAL A 242 16.83 6.66 5.57
C VAL A 242 15.86 7.15 6.66
N LEU A 243 14.58 6.82 6.54
CA LEU A 243 13.47 7.21 7.41
C LEU A 243 12.70 5.98 7.88
N PRO A 244 13.29 5.16 8.78
CA PRO A 244 12.57 4.08 9.42
C PRO A 244 11.43 4.61 10.29
N ALA A 245 10.38 3.81 10.45
CA ALA A 245 9.13 4.23 11.10
C ALA A 245 9.31 4.66 12.57
N ASP A 246 10.26 4.05 13.28
CA ASP A 246 10.62 4.33 14.67
C ASP A 246 11.27 5.72 14.86
N ARG A 247 11.74 6.36 13.78
CA ARG A 247 12.28 7.72 13.80
C ARG A 247 11.25 8.80 13.50
N ILE A 248 9.98 8.42 13.36
CA ILE A 248 8.89 9.34 13.05
C ILE A 248 8.05 9.54 14.32
N LEU A 249 7.76 10.81 14.63
CA LEU A 249 6.88 11.21 15.72
C LEU A 249 5.58 11.80 15.16
N ILE A 250 4.45 11.22 15.55
CA ILE A 250 3.13 11.84 15.38
C ILE A 250 2.75 12.52 16.68
N VAL A 251 2.41 13.81 16.60
CA VAL A 251 1.90 14.56 17.74
C VAL A 251 0.41 14.82 17.55
N GLY A 252 -0.42 14.23 18.41
CA GLY A 252 -1.87 14.33 18.36
C GLY A 252 -2.44 15.25 19.46
N PRO A 253 -3.70 15.69 19.30
CA PRO A 253 -4.37 16.56 20.28
C PRO A 253 -4.78 15.82 21.56
N ASN A 254 -5.03 14.51 21.50
CA ASN A 254 -5.45 13.69 22.65
C ASN A 254 -5.19 12.19 22.39
N LYS A 255 -5.29 11.38 23.45
CA LYS A 255 -5.06 9.92 23.38
C LYS A 255 -6.07 9.17 22.52
N LEU A 256 -7.34 9.58 22.50
CA LEU A 256 -8.37 8.91 21.67
C LEU A 256 -8.01 9.00 20.18
N PHE A 257 -7.53 10.16 19.74
CA PHE A 257 -7.06 10.37 18.38
C PHE A 257 -5.83 9.51 18.04
N LEU A 258 -4.89 9.36 18.98
CA LEU A 258 -3.71 8.51 18.78
C LEU A 258 -4.05 7.02 18.75
N ASN A 259 -4.98 6.57 19.60
CA ASN A 259 -5.47 5.20 19.56
C ASN A 259 -6.08 4.90 18.19
N TYR A 260 -6.91 5.82 17.70
CA TYR A 260 -7.51 5.72 16.38
C TYR A 260 -6.45 5.63 15.26
N ILE A 261 -5.39 6.45 15.30
CA ILE A 261 -4.28 6.35 14.34
C ILE A 261 -3.57 4.99 14.43
N SER A 262 -3.39 4.48 15.64
CA SER A 262 -2.73 3.19 15.89
C SER A 262 -3.47 2.01 15.27
N ASP A 263 -4.80 2.11 15.12
CA ASP A 263 -5.61 1.10 14.45
C ASP A 263 -5.53 1.20 12.92
N VAL A 264 -5.27 2.40 12.36
CA VAL A 264 -5.24 2.65 10.91
C VAL A 264 -3.87 2.37 10.29
N LEU A 265 -2.77 2.72 10.98
CA LEU A 265 -1.41 2.56 10.44
C LEU A 265 -1.07 1.12 9.99
N PRO A 266 -1.46 0.05 10.72
CA PRO A 266 -1.21 -1.31 10.27
C PRO A 266 -1.84 -1.63 8.90
N GLU A 267 -3.02 -1.09 8.61
CA GLU A 267 -3.68 -1.27 7.31
C GLU A 267 -2.97 -0.54 6.17
N LEU A 268 -2.17 0.48 6.48
CA LEU A 268 -1.29 1.19 5.55
C LEU A 268 0.09 0.52 5.43
N GLY A 269 0.29 -0.64 6.06
CA GLY A 269 1.58 -1.33 6.09
C GLY A 269 2.64 -0.57 6.88
N VAL A 270 2.22 0.24 7.86
CA VAL A 270 3.09 1.00 8.74
C VAL A 270 2.95 0.49 10.16
N THR A 271 4.08 0.16 10.80
CA THR A 271 4.13 -0.28 12.19
C THR A 271 5.18 0.53 12.94
N GLU A 272 5.12 0.55 14.28
CA GLU A 272 6.20 1.05 15.14
C GLU A 272 6.47 2.57 15.04
N VAL A 273 5.46 3.36 14.66
CA VAL A 273 5.56 4.83 14.68
C VAL A 273 5.38 5.36 16.10
N ASN A 274 6.27 6.25 16.52
CA ASN A 274 6.17 6.91 17.82
C ASN A 274 5.03 7.94 17.83
N GLN A 275 4.22 7.92 18.88
CA GLN A 275 3.04 8.77 19.02
C GLN A 275 3.03 9.43 20.39
N THR A 276 2.74 10.73 20.43
CA THR A 276 2.64 11.47 21.69
C THR A 276 1.59 12.58 21.61
N THR A 277 1.21 13.12 22.76
CA THR A 277 0.37 14.31 22.88
C THR A 277 1.22 15.49 23.33
N PHE A 278 0.81 16.72 22.99
CA PHE A 278 1.31 17.89 23.71
C PHE A 278 0.79 17.83 25.15
N THR A 279 1.69 17.56 26.09
CA THR A 279 1.48 17.79 27.53
C THR A 279 2.24 19.01 27.97
#